data_AF-A0AAX0BBR7-F1
#
_entry.id   AF-A0AAX0BBR7-F1
#
_cell.length_a   1.000
_cell.length_b   1.000
_cell.length_c   1.000
_cell.angle_alpha   90.00
_cell.angle_beta   90.00
_cell.angle_gamma   90.00
#
_symmetry.space_group_name_H-M   'P 1'
#
loop_
_entity.id
_entity.type
_entity.pdbx_description
1 polymer ?
#
loop_
_entity_poly.entity_id
_entity_poly.type
_entity_poly.pdbx_seq_one_letter_code
_entity_poly.pdbx_strand_id
1 'polypeptide(L)'
;MDKWTKIQSGSIYYALNKLEKDGLIVLKEEIGSGSKARKIYKITDKGRDELKELVKNEMTNELYPSGSDKFIIYPLLNTLDKQSMISLIHSHINGLRDKVTYLKKWQKIKVNKQSLAVEKISFEILISNIEYQIKWHEALIDEIDECIATSNEISSLISNFDFSNAEEMEASTNDSIESLKQEILKNPENASEKLEELIKKLSK
;
A
#
# COMPACT_ATOMS: atom_id res chain seq x y z
N MET A 1 -15.02 3.52 17.98
CA MET A 1 -15.01 2.35 17.09
C MET A 1 -14.12 2.66 15.88
N ASP A 2 -14.33 3.85 15.34
CA ASP A 2 -13.76 4.56 14.20
C ASP A 2 -12.21 4.68 14.18
N LYS A 3 -11.51 4.40 15.30
CA LYS A 3 -10.04 4.46 15.39
C LYS A 3 -9.33 3.20 14.89
N TRP A 4 -10.03 2.07 14.85
CA TRP A 4 -9.50 0.77 14.42
C TRP A 4 -10.42 0.04 13.44
N THR A 5 -11.68 0.46 13.32
CA THR A 5 -12.57 0.08 12.20
C THR A 5 -12.81 1.29 11.30
N LYS A 6 -13.04 1.05 10.00
CA LYS A 6 -13.52 2.08 9.06
C LYS A 6 -15.01 2.43 9.27
N ILE A 7 -15.58 2.08 10.44
CA ILE A 7 -17.01 2.25 10.72
C ILE A 7 -17.19 3.52 11.54
N GLN A 8 -17.94 4.46 10.97
CA GLN A 8 -18.39 5.65 11.68
C GLN A 8 -19.69 5.37 12.41
N SER A 9 -19.83 5.85 13.64
CA SER A 9 -21.03 5.55 14.44
C SER A 9 -22.34 6.02 13.75
N GLY A 10 -22.29 7.12 12.99
CA GLY A 10 -23.44 7.60 12.22
C GLY A 10 -23.81 6.74 11.00
N SER A 11 -22.85 6.02 10.41
CA SER A 11 -23.11 5.16 9.24
C SER A 11 -23.84 3.86 9.61
N ILE A 12 -23.85 3.49 10.89
CA ILE A 12 -24.54 2.28 11.39
C ILE A 12 -26.04 2.36 11.13
N TYR A 13 -26.67 3.51 11.36
CA TYR A 13 -28.11 3.66 11.12
C TYR A 13 -28.48 3.52 9.65
N TYR A 14 -27.67 4.12 8.77
CA TYR A 14 -27.83 3.96 7.33
C TYR A 14 -27.66 2.49 6.91
N ALA A 15 -26.63 1.82 7.44
CA ALA A 15 -26.38 0.41 7.17
C ALA A 15 -27.54 -0.48 7.64
N LEU A 16 -28.07 -0.28 8.85
CA LEU A 16 -29.22 -1.03 9.37
C LEU A 16 -30.46 -0.83 8.49
N ASN A 17 -30.79 0.40 8.11
CA ASN A 17 -31.91 0.68 7.21
C ASN A 17 -31.74 -0.02 5.85
N LYS A 18 -30.52 -0.02 5.31
CA LYS A 18 -30.22 -0.70 4.05
C LYS A 18 -30.36 -2.22 4.17
N LEU A 19 -29.77 -2.82 5.22
CA LEU A 19 -29.87 -4.25 5.50
C LEU A 19 -31.34 -4.70 5.68
N GLU A 20 -32.17 -3.87 6.32
CA GLU A 20 -33.60 -4.15 6.49
C GLU A 20 -34.34 -4.05 5.15
N LYS A 21 -34.11 -2.97 4.38
CA LYS A 21 -34.67 -2.79 3.04
C LYS A 21 -34.31 -3.95 2.10
N ASP A 22 -33.09 -4.46 2.20
CA ASP A 22 -32.58 -5.56 1.38
C ASP A 22 -33.04 -6.94 1.90
N GLY A 23 -33.78 -6.99 3.01
CA GLY A 23 -34.32 -8.21 3.62
C GLY A 23 -33.27 -9.09 4.33
N LEU A 24 -32.09 -8.54 4.62
CA LEU A 24 -30.99 -9.24 5.28
C LEU A 24 -31.16 -9.25 6.82
N ILE A 25 -31.86 -8.25 7.35
CA ILE A 25 -32.32 -8.21 8.74
C ILE A 25 -33.80 -7.84 8.78
N VAL A 26 -34.45 -8.06 9.93
CA VAL A 26 -35.81 -7.60 10.21
C VAL A 26 -35.88 -6.97 11.60
N LEU A 27 -36.74 -5.98 11.79
CA LEU A 27 -37.11 -5.52 13.12
C LEU A 27 -37.79 -6.66 13.89
N LYS A 28 -37.17 -7.09 14.98
CA LYS A 28 -37.70 -8.12 15.88
C LYS A 28 -38.59 -7.50 16.95
N GLU A 29 -38.15 -6.38 17.51
CA GLU A 29 -38.80 -5.74 18.64
C GLU A 29 -38.46 -4.26 18.69
N GLU A 30 -39.40 -3.44 19.13
CA GLU A 30 -39.19 -2.03 19.44
C GLU A 30 -39.62 -1.76 20.89
N ILE A 31 -38.66 -1.39 21.73
CA ILE A 31 -38.88 -1.18 23.17
C ILE A 31 -38.93 0.32 23.47
N GLY A 32 -40.06 0.80 23.99
CA GLY A 32 -40.29 2.21 24.33
C GLY A 32 -41.20 2.92 23.32
N SER A 33 -41.23 4.25 23.35
CA SER A 33 -42.06 5.06 22.45
C SER A 33 -41.33 6.32 21.96
N GLY A 34 -41.70 6.80 20.77
CA GLY A 34 -41.16 8.01 20.17
C GLY A 34 -39.65 7.92 19.88
N SER A 35 -38.97 9.05 20.00
CA SER A 35 -37.54 9.19 19.65
C SER A 35 -36.57 8.41 20.53
N LYS A 36 -37.04 7.80 21.63
CA LYS A 36 -36.23 6.98 22.55
C LYS A 36 -36.45 5.48 22.38
N ALA A 37 -37.28 5.06 21.43
CA ALA A 37 -37.54 3.65 21.20
C ALA A 37 -36.27 2.92 20.75
N ARG A 38 -35.97 1.80 21.40
CA ARG A 38 -34.84 0.93 21.06
C ARG A 38 -35.32 -0.14 20.08
N LYS A 39 -34.78 -0.11 18.87
CA LYS A 39 -35.02 -1.14 17.84
C LYS A 39 -34.05 -2.30 18.01
N ILE A 40 -34.58 -3.52 18.10
CA ILE A 40 -33.83 -4.77 18.13
C ILE A 40 -34.04 -5.47 16.79
N TYR A 41 -32.95 -5.71 16.06
CA TYR A 41 -32.99 -6.39 14.77
C TYR A 41 -32.60 -7.87 14.90
N LYS A 42 -33.11 -8.70 14.00
CA LYS A 42 -32.75 -10.10 13.84
C LYS A 42 -32.27 -10.35 12.41
N ILE A 43 -31.15 -11.03 12.25
CA ILE A 43 -30.67 -11.47 10.92
C ILE A 43 -31.59 -12.56 10.34
N THR A 44 -31.95 -12.43 9.08
CA THR A 44 -32.79 -13.40 8.34
C THR A 44 -31.96 -14.59 7.85
N ASP A 45 -32.61 -15.60 7.26
CA ASP A 45 -31.89 -16.68 6.58
C ASP A 45 -31.11 -16.15 5.37
N LYS A 46 -31.75 -15.28 4.57
CA LYS A 46 -31.08 -14.54 3.48
C LYS A 46 -29.84 -13.79 3.98
N GLY A 47 -29.95 -13.08 5.10
CA GLY A 47 -28.82 -12.37 5.70
C GLY A 47 -27.71 -13.29 6.19
N ARG A 48 -28.05 -14.47 6.73
CA ARG A 48 -27.07 -15.49 7.12
C ARG A 48 -26.32 -16.03 5.91
N ASP A 49 -26.99 -16.26 4.79
CA ASP A 49 -26.36 -16.77 3.58
C ASP A 49 -25.45 -15.72 2.94
N GLU A 50 -25.90 -14.46 2.86
CA GLU A 50 -25.06 -13.33 2.44
C GLU A 50 -23.80 -13.22 3.31
N LEU A 51 -23.95 -13.30 4.64
CA LEU A 51 -22.82 -13.25 5.58
C LEU A 51 -21.82 -14.39 5.33
N LYS A 52 -22.29 -15.61 5.01
CA LYS A 52 -21.39 -16.73 4.68
C LYS A 52 -20.58 -16.46 3.42
N GLU A 53 -21.21 -15.93 2.38
CA GLU A 53 -20.50 -15.58 1.13
C GLU A 53 -19.49 -14.47 1.36
N LEU A 54 -19.83 -13.44 2.14
CA LEU A 54 -18.89 -12.39 2.54
C LEU A 54 -17.70 -12.95 3.30
N VAL A 55 -17.92 -13.86 4.26
CA VAL A 55 -16.84 -14.52 5.00
C VAL A 55 -15.97 -15.35 4.05
N LYS A 56 -16.55 -16.14 3.14
CA LYS A 56 -15.79 -16.93 2.17
C LYS A 56 -14.90 -16.05 1.29
N ASN A 57 -15.44 -14.95 0.78
CA ASN A 57 -14.70 -14.01 -0.05
C ASN A 57 -13.55 -13.36 0.73
N GLU A 58 -13.79 -12.97 1.98
CA GLU A 58 -12.76 -12.35 2.82
C GLU A 58 -11.64 -13.32 3.18
N MET A 59 -11.93 -14.62 3.33
CA MET A 59 -10.91 -15.64 3.63
C MET A 59 -9.86 -15.78 2.51
N THR A 60 -10.16 -15.31 1.29
CA THR A 60 -9.20 -15.31 0.17
C THR A 60 -8.48 -13.98 -0.01
N ASN A 61 -8.84 -12.94 0.75
CA ASN A 61 -8.24 -11.62 0.64
C ASN A 61 -6.92 -11.54 1.42
N GLU A 62 -6.00 -10.72 0.94
CA GLU A 62 -4.83 -10.33 1.71
C GLU A 62 -5.26 -9.52 2.93
N LEU A 63 -4.63 -9.76 4.10
CA LEU A 63 -4.89 -8.97 5.31
C LEU A 63 -4.58 -7.47 5.11
N TYR A 64 -3.54 -7.19 4.31
CA TYR A 64 -3.14 -5.85 3.90
C TYR A 64 -2.69 -5.91 2.44
N PRO A 65 -3.35 -5.18 1.51
CA PRO A 65 -2.87 -5.07 0.15
C PRO A 65 -1.43 -4.59 0.13
N SER A 66 -0.57 -5.31 -0.57
CA SER A 66 0.82 -4.88 -0.79
C SER A 66 0.86 -3.74 -1.82
N GLY A 67 1.37 -2.57 -1.42
CA GLY A 67 1.55 -1.43 -2.32
C GLY A 67 1.35 -0.06 -1.66
N SER A 68 2.09 0.93 -2.16
CA SER A 68 1.92 2.33 -1.78
C SER A 68 2.48 3.24 -2.86
N ASP A 69 1.75 4.29 -3.23
CA ASP A 69 2.23 5.35 -4.14
C ASP A 69 3.51 6.02 -3.60
N LYS A 70 3.74 5.94 -2.28
CA LYS A 70 4.97 6.43 -1.65
C LYS A 70 6.22 5.72 -2.15
N PHE A 71 6.14 4.49 -2.63
CA PHE A 71 7.29 3.74 -3.11
C PHE A 71 7.87 4.31 -4.41
N ILE A 72 7.09 5.12 -5.13
CA ILE A 72 7.49 5.77 -6.39
C ILE A 72 7.53 7.30 -6.26
N ILE A 73 7.50 7.84 -5.04
CA ILE A 73 7.42 9.29 -4.83
C ILE A 73 8.78 9.99 -4.94
N TYR A 74 9.88 9.24 -4.74
CA TYR A 74 11.23 9.82 -4.71
C TYR A 74 11.61 10.64 -5.95
N PRO A 75 11.18 10.31 -7.20
CA PRO A 75 11.48 11.11 -8.38
C PRO A 75 10.82 12.50 -8.37
N LEU A 76 9.81 12.71 -7.51
CA LEU A 76 9.01 13.93 -7.45
C LEU A 76 9.37 14.82 -6.26
N LEU A 77 10.39 14.46 -5.47
CA LEU A 77 10.69 15.16 -4.21
C LEU A 77 11.24 16.57 -4.43
N ASN A 78 11.88 16.84 -5.56
CA ASN A 78 12.35 18.19 -5.93
C ASN A 78 11.21 19.21 -6.16
N THR A 79 9.96 18.77 -6.16
CA THR A 79 8.78 19.64 -6.28
C THR A 79 8.40 20.37 -4.99
N LEU A 80 8.99 19.96 -3.86
CA LEU A 80 8.73 20.53 -2.54
C LEU A 80 10.02 21.05 -1.92
N ASP A 81 9.90 22.07 -1.07
CA ASP A 81 11.06 22.53 -0.32
C ASP A 81 11.45 21.51 0.78
N LYS A 82 12.76 21.27 0.90
CA LYS A 82 13.32 20.27 1.82
C LYS A 82 12.84 20.47 3.26
N GLN A 83 12.82 21.71 3.75
CA GLN A 83 12.55 21.99 5.15
C GLN A 83 11.08 21.75 5.51
N SER A 84 10.14 22.14 4.65
CA SER A 84 8.72 21.84 4.80
C SER A 84 8.47 20.35 4.70
N MET A 85 9.16 19.65 3.80
CA MET A 85 9.03 18.20 3.67
C MET A 85 9.47 17.48 4.95
N ILE A 86 10.65 17.82 5.49
CA ILE A 86 11.14 17.27 6.76
C ILE A 86 10.14 17.56 7.90
N SER A 87 9.64 18.78 7.99
CA SER A 87 8.65 19.18 9.01
C SER A 87 7.35 18.36 8.89
N LEU A 88 6.84 18.20 7.66
CA LEU A 88 5.65 17.41 7.36
C LEU A 88 5.84 15.94 7.75
N ILE A 89 6.98 15.35 7.37
CA ILE A 89 7.29 13.94 7.66
C ILE A 89 7.44 13.73 9.17
N HIS A 90 8.12 14.61 9.91
CA HIS A 90 8.21 14.52 11.37
C HIS A 90 6.84 14.59 12.04
N SER A 91 5.97 15.52 11.62
CA SER A 91 4.60 15.61 12.13
C SER A 91 3.82 14.31 11.86
N HIS A 92 3.97 13.75 10.67
CA HIS A 92 3.36 12.47 10.30
C HIS A 92 3.88 11.32 11.17
N ILE A 93 5.20 11.19 11.36
CA ILE A 93 5.83 10.18 12.22
C ILE A 93 5.28 10.26 13.64
N ASN A 94 5.13 11.47 14.21
CA ASN A 94 4.57 11.64 15.54
C ASN A 94 3.12 11.11 15.62
N GLY A 95 2.28 11.41 14.62
CA GLY A 95 0.93 10.85 14.53
C GLY A 95 0.92 9.32 14.40
N LEU A 96 1.89 8.72 13.71
CA LEU A 96 2.05 7.26 13.64
C LEU A 96 2.47 6.66 15.01
N ARG A 97 3.40 7.32 15.72
CA ARG A 97 3.83 6.90 17.07
C ARG A 97 2.69 6.93 18.09
N ASP A 98 1.81 7.93 17.99
CA ASP A 98 0.59 8.00 18.80
C ASP A 98 -0.35 6.81 18.52
N LYS A 99 -0.51 6.43 17.24
CA LYS A 99 -1.29 5.24 16.85
C LYS A 99 -0.68 3.95 17.40
N VAL A 100 0.65 3.78 17.32
CA VAL A 100 1.34 2.63 17.92
C VAL A 100 1.09 2.57 19.42
N THR A 101 1.20 3.70 20.11
CA THR A 101 0.96 3.79 21.56
C THR A 101 -0.48 3.41 21.92
N TYR A 102 -1.46 3.91 21.14
CA TYR A 102 -2.86 3.55 21.30
C TYR A 102 -3.12 2.04 21.10
N LEU A 103 -2.56 1.44 20.04
CA LEU A 103 -2.72 0.01 19.77
C LEU A 103 -2.05 -0.86 20.84
N LYS A 104 -0.81 -0.53 21.26
CA LYS A 104 -0.11 -1.23 22.35
C LYS A 104 -0.90 -1.17 23.66
N LYS A 105 -1.52 -0.03 23.98
CA LYS A 105 -2.42 0.09 25.14
C LYS A 105 -3.58 -0.91 25.06
N TRP A 106 -4.25 -1.00 23.91
CA TRP A 106 -5.39 -1.91 23.75
C TRP A 106 -4.98 -3.38 23.67
N GLN A 107 -3.84 -3.68 23.04
CA GLN A 107 -3.27 -5.02 23.04
C GLN A 107 -3.07 -5.51 24.48
N LYS A 108 -2.46 -4.71 25.37
CA LYS A 108 -2.28 -5.05 26.79
C LYS A 108 -3.60 -5.30 27.54
N ILE A 109 -4.67 -4.60 27.17
CA ILE A 109 -5.99 -4.73 27.81
C ILE A 109 -6.75 -5.95 27.29
N LYS A 110 -6.65 -6.23 25.98
CA LYS A 110 -7.50 -7.20 25.27
C LYS A 110 -6.86 -8.57 25.10
N VAL A 111 -5.52 -8.62 25.02
CA VAL A 111 -4.77 -9.85 24.80
C VAL A 111 -4.30 -10.41 26.14
N ASN A 112 -4.65 -11.67 26.40
CA ASN A 112 -4.26 -12.40 27.61
C ASN A 112 -3.86 -13.85 27.27
N LYS A 113 -3.64 -14.68 28.29
CA LYS A 113 -3.21 -16.07 28.12
C LYS A 113 -4.25 -16.92 27.37
N GLN A 114 -5.54 -16.60 27.51
CA GLN A 114 -6.65 -17.30 26.87
C GLN A 114 -6.93 -16.81 25.44
N SER A 115 -6.38 -15.66 25.03
CA SER A 115 -6.55 -15.15 23.68
C SER A 115 -5.99 -16.11 22.63
N LEU A 116 -6.70 -16.24 21.52
CA LEU A 116 -6.31 -17.07 20.39
C LEU A 116 -5.06 -16.49 19.71
N ALA A 117 -4.31 -17.34 19.01
CA ALA A 117 -3.14 -16.90 18.26
C ALA A 117 -3.50 -15.85 17.20
N VAL A 118 -4.62 -16.03 16.49
CA VAL A 118 -5.09 -15.07 15.48
C VAL A 118 -5.36 -13.67 16.07
N GLU A 119 -5.87 -13.60 17.30
CA GLU A 119 -6.12 -12.32 17.99
C GLU A 119 -4.80 -11.63 18.36
N LYS A 120 -3.82 -12.41 18.85
CA LYS A 120 -2.48 -11.92 19.18
C LYS A 120 -1.78 -11.35 17.95
N ILE A 121 -1.72 -12.16 16.90
CA ILE A 121 -1.08 -11.84 15.62
C ILE A 121 -1.77 -10.64 14.96
N SER A 122 -3.10 -10.51 15.08
CA SER A 122 -3.82 -9.34 14.53
C SER A 122 -3.30 -8.02 15.12
N PHE A 123 -3.06 -7.95 16.43
CA PHE A 123 -2.46 -6.77 17.05
C PHE A 123 -0.99 -6.58 16.66
N GLU A 124 -0.23 -7.67 16.58
CA GLU A 124 1.19 -7.63 16.17
C GLU A 124 1.33 -7.06 14.76
N ILE A 125 0.58 -7.57 13.78
CA ILE A 125 0.57 -7.08 12.40
C ILE A 125 0.21 -5.59 12.36
N LEU A 126 -0.86 -5.19 13.06
CA LEU A 126 -1.30 -3.78 13.12
C LEU A 126 -0.18 -2.86 13.62
N ILE A 127 0.51 -3.26 14.68
CA ILE A 127 1.59 -2.48 15.31
C ILE A 127 2.82 -2.46 14.40
N SER A 128 3.28 -3.63 13.95
CA SER A 128 4.48 -3.76 13.13
C SER A 128 4.34 -3.02 11.80
N ASN A 129 3.17 -3.05 11.16
CA ASN A 129 2.94 -2.29 9.93
C ASN A 129 3.12 -0.78 10.13
N ILE A 130 2.68 -0.22 11.25
CA ILE A 130 2.86 1.21 11.54
C ILE A 130 4.32 1.50 11.91
N GLU A 131 4.97 0.60 12.65
CA GLU A 131 6.40 0.73 12.97
C GLU A 131 7.27 0.70 11.71
N TYR A 132 6.96 -0.15 10.72
CA TYR A 132 7.65 -0.15 9.42
C TYR A 132 7.35 1.10 8.59
N GLN A 133 6.14 1.65 8.67
CA GLN A 133 5.88 2.96 8.07
C GLN A 133 6.75 4.03 8.71
N ILE A 134 6.88 4.06 10.04
CA ILE A 134 7.77 5.02 10.72
C ILE A 134 9.21 4.86 10.22
N LYS A 135 9.73 3.62 10.19
CA LYS A 135 11.08 3.34 9.68
C LYS A 135 11.29 3.81 8.24
N TRP A 136 10.30 3.60 7.37
CA TRP A 136 10.38 4.07 5.98
C TRP A 136 10.49 5.60 5.89
N HIS A 137 9.72 6.33 6.71
CA HIS A 137 9.79 7.79 6.73
C HIS A 137 11.06 8.32 7.39
N GLU A 138 11.59 7.62 8.40
CA GLU A 138 12.88 7.94 9.02
C GLU A 138 14.00 7.76 7.99
N ALA A 139 14.03 6.65 7.26
CA ALA A 139 14.99 6.43 6.17
C ALA A 139 14.89 7.51 5.07
N LEU A 140 13.67 7.91 4.68
CA LEU A 140 13.48 9.00 3.72
C LEU A 140 14.05 10.34 4.22
N ILE A 141 13.94 10.64 5.52
CA ILE A 141 14.54 11.85 6.10
C ILE A 141 16.07 11.73 6.11
N ASP A 142 16.59 10.56 6.51
CA ASP A 142 18.03 10.33 6.64
C ASP A 142 18.75 10.45 5.28
N GLU A 143 18.08 10.03 4.20
CA GLU A 143 18.61 10.05 2.82
C GLU A 143 17.98 11.16 1.97
N ILE A 144 17.44 12.21 2.60
CA ILE A 144 16.62 13.20 1.88
C ILE A 144 17.39 13.97 0.82
N ASP A 145 18.67 14.24 1.05
CA ASP A 145 19.52 14.98 0.12
C ASP A 145 19.83 14.14 -1.13
N GLU A 146 20.15 12.86 -0.95
CA GLU A 146 20.35 11.88 -2.02
C GLU A 146 19.07 11.67 -2.81
N CYS A 147 17.93 11.60 -2.13
CA CYS A 147 16.63 11.48 -2.76
C CYS A 147 16.30 12.71 -3.63
N ILE A 148 16.58 13.92 -3.15
CA ILE A 148 16.38 15.16 -3.92
C ILE A 148 17.35 15.24 -5.11
N ALA A 149 18.62 14.85 -4.92
CA ALA A 149 19.60 14.78 -6.00
C ALA A 149 19.13 13.84 -7.12
N THR A 150 18.70 12.63 -6.75
CA THR A 150 18.13 11.64 -7.67
C THR A 150 16.88 12.17 -8.38
N SER A 151 15.99 12.84 -7.65
CA SER A 151 14.81 13.49 -8.22
C SER A 151 15.16 14.54 -9.28
N ASN A 152 16.20 15.34 -9.05
CA ASN A 152 16.69 16.31 -10.04
C ASN A 152 17.29 15.66 -11.28
N GLU A 153 18.03 14.56 -11.12
CA GLU A 153 18.56 13.79 -12.25
C GLU A 153 17.43 13.23 -13.11
N ILE A 154 16.42 12.62 -12.50
CA ILE A 154 15.25 12.09 -13.21
C ILE A 154 14.49 13.21 -13.91
N SER A 155 14.27 14.33 -13.24
CA SER A 155 13.63 15.52 -13.82
C SER A 155 14.40 16.04 -15.05
N SER A 156 15.73 16.06 -14.97
CA SER A 156 16.60 16.44 -16.09
C SER A 156 16.49 15.44 -17.26
N LEU A 157 16.54 14.14 -16.98
CA LEU A 157 16.38 13.09 -18.00
C LEU A 157 15.04 13.22 -18.73
N ILE A 158 13.93 13.40 -18.00
CA ILE A 158 12.60 13.56 -18.57
C ILE A 158 12.53 14.80 -19.46
N SER A 159 13.11 15.92 -19.03
CA SER A 159 13.08 17.18 -19.79
C SER A 159 13.86 17.13 -21.11
N ASN A 160 14.90 16.29 -21.17
CA ASN A 160 15.78 16.15 -22.33
C ASN A 160 15.41 14.94 -23.21
N PHE A 161 14.39 14.17 -22.83
CA PHE A 161 13.99 12.99 -23.59
C PHE A 161 13.22 13.39 -24.85
N ASP A 162 13.78 13.05 -26.01
CA ASP A 162 13.12 13.25 -27.30
C ASP A 162 12.24 12.04 -27.63
N PHE A 163 10.95 12.16 -27.32
CA PHE A 163 9.97 11.12 -27.62
C PHE A 163 9.69 10.94 -29.12
N SER A 164 10.17 11.84 -29.99
CA SER A 164 9.90 11.74 -31.44
C SER A 164 10.67 10.62 -32.14
N ASN A 165 11.79 10.15 -31.56
CA ASN A 165 12.66 9.10 -32.12
C ASN A 165 12.74 7.82 -31.26
N ALA A 166 11.82 7.64 -30.30
CA ALA A 166 11.88 6.52 -29.37
C ALA A 166 11.81 5.14 -30.08
N GLU A 167 10.99 5.02 -31.12
CA GLU A 167 10.85 3.79 -31.92
C GLU A 167 12.10 3.51 -32.79
N GLU A 168 12.78 4.54 -33.29
CA GLU A 168 14.03 4.40 -34.07
C GLU A 168 15.22 4.02 -33.17
N MET A 169 15.23 4.46 -31.91
CA MET A 169 16.24 4.08 -30.91
C MET A 169 16.11 2.60 -30.48
N GLU A 170 14.90 2.09 -30.26
CA GLU A 170 14.69 0.67 -29.96
C GLU A 170 15.08 -0.23 -31.15
N ALA A 171 14.73 0.18 -32.37
CA ALA A 171 15.12 -0.54 -33.59
C ALA A 171 16.64 -0.58 -33.79
N SER A 172 17.32 0.57 -33.68
CA SER A 172 18.78 0.65 -33.83
C SER A 172 19.56 -0.10 -32.74
N THR A 173 19.04 -0.15 -31.51
CA THR A 173 19.65 -0.91 -30.42
C THR A 173 19.58 -2.42 -30.68
N ASN A 174 18.43 -2.91 -31.15
CA ASN A 174 18.26 -4.31 -31.54
C ASN A 174 19.11 -4.69 -32.75
N ASP A 175 19.21 -3.83 -33.76
CA ASP A 175 20.08 -4.05 -34.92
C ASP A 175 21.56 -4.09 -34.53
N SER A 176 21.99 -3.23 -33.61
CA SER A 176 23.36 -3.23 -33.08
C SER A 176 23.68 -4.50 -32.29
N ILE A 177 22.73 -5.01 -31.51
CA ILE A 177 22.88 -6.26 -30.75
C ILE A 177 22.96 -7.47 -31.69
N GLU A 178 22.12 -7.55 -32.71
CA GLU A 178 22.14 -8.65 -33.67
C GLU A 178 23.42 -8.60 -34.53
N SER A 179 23.90 -7.41 -34.91
CA SER A 179 25.19 -7.25 -35.59
C SER A 179 26.37 -7.77 -34.76
N LEU A 180 26.43 -7.41 -33.47
CA LEU A 180 27.49 -7.87 -32.54
C LEU A 180 27.46 -9.40 -32.37
N LYS A 181 26.26 -9.98 -32.25
CA LYS A 181 26.07 -11.43 -32.18
C LYS A 181 26.55 -12.14 -33.45
N GLN A 182 26.26 -11.60 -34.64
CA GLN A 182 26.72 -12.17 -35.91
C GLN A 182 28.25 -12.08 -36.07
N GLU A 183 28.87 -11.01 -35.56
CA GLU A 183 30.34 -10.87 -35.55
C GLU A 183 31.03 -11.88 -34.64
N ILE A 184 30.49 -12.11 -33.44
CA ILE A 184 30.99 -13.13 -32.50
C ILE A 184 30.95 -14.53 -33.12
N LEU A 185 29.86 -14.86 -33.82
CA LEU A 185 29.71 -16.15 -34.48
C LEU A 185 30.69 -16.36 -35.65
N LYS A 186 31.15 -15.28 -36.29
CA LYS A 186 32.05 -15.34 -37.45
C LYS A 186 33.54 -15.29 -37.08
N ASN A 187 33.89 -14.68 -35.95
CA ASN A 187 35.29 -14.48 -35.53
C ASN A 187 35.53 -15.01 -34.09
N PRO A 188 35.77 -16.33 -33.93
CA PRO A 188 35.89 -16.97 -32.62
C PRO A 188 37.06 -16.46 -31.78
N GLU A 189 38.09 -15.91 -32.43
CA GLU A 189 39.34 -15.50 -31.76
C GLU A 189 39.19 -14.21 -30.95
N ASN A 190 38.22 -13.35 -31.31
CA ASN A 190 37.88 -12.11 -30.60
C ASN A 190 36.54 -12.21 -29.86
N ALA A 191 35.98 -13.42 -29.75
CA ALA A 191 34.64 -13.64 -29.19
C ALA A 191 34.52 -13.18 -27.74
N SER A 192 35.59 -13.33 -26.94
CA SER A 192 35.58 -12.96 -25.51
C SER A 192 35.41 -11.45 -25.31
N GLU A 193 36.18 -10.63 -26.03
CA GLU A 193 36.11 -9.16 -25.97
C GLU A 193 34.76 -8.64 -26.44
N LYS A 194 34.23 -9.25 -27.50
CA LYS A 194 32.92 -8.90 -28.05
C LYS A 194 31.76 -9.37 -27.17
N LEU A 195 31.91 -10.47 -26.44
CA LEU A 195 30.94 -10.89 -25.43
C LEU A 195 30.87 -9.89 -24.28
N GLU A 196 32.01 -9.36 -23.82
CA GLU A 196 32.03 -8.32 -22.78
C GLU A 196 31.35 -7.03 -23.26
N GLU A 197 31.58 -6.63 -24.50
CA GLU A 197 30.91 -5.49 -25.14
C GLU A 197 29.39 -5.69 -25.21
N LEU A 198 28.94 -6.90 -25.58
CA LEU A 198 27.53 -7.28 -25.63
C LEU A 198 26.88 -7.29 -24.25
N ILE A 199 27.54 -7.89 -23.25
CA ILE A 199 27.06 -7.95 -21.86
C ILE A 199 26.88 -6.53 -21.32
N LYS A 200 27.84 -5.64 -21.58
CA LYS A 200 27.79 -4.23 -21.15
C LYS A 200 26.63 -3.46 -21.80
N LYS A 201 26.26 -3.79 -23.04
CA LYS A 201 25.11 -3.20 -23.73
C LYS A 201 23.77 -3.71 -23.20
N LEU A 202 23.70 -4.98 -22.78
CA LEU A 202 22.49 -5.59 -22.22
C LEU A 202 22.24 -5.25 -20.75
N SER A 203 23.26 -4.78 -20.03
CA SER A 203 23.18 -4.41 -18.61
C SER A 203 22.81 -2.94 -18.36
N LYS A 204 22.44 -2.19 -19.41
CA LYS A 204 22.08 -0.77 -19.35
C LYS A 204 20.58 -0.61 -19.57
#